data_AF-A0A7W9ASK1-F1
#
_entry.id   AF-A0A7W9ASK1-F1
#
_cell.length_a   1.000
_cell.length_b   1.000
_cell.length_c   1.000
_cell.angle_alpha   90.00
_cell.angle_beta   90.00
_cell.angle_gamma   90.00
#
_symmetry.space_group_name_H-M   'P 1'
#
loop_
_entity.id
_entity.type
_entity.pdbx_description
1 polymer ?
#
loop_
_entity_poly.entity_id
_entity_poly.type
_entity_poly.pdbx_seq_one_letter_code
_entity_poly.pdbx_strand_id
1 'polypeptide(L)'
;MTIRTARPFPLLLSGAIAACTLPATPLAAQGQGDWASYGRDESHARHSPLRQITPANVASLTRLWSYHMRPAGAAADTAPLPDGVPAKFRTGFSASEATPLVIGGTMYLSTPYRRVVALDAATGREKWVFAFPGNDQASTRGVAYWPGEGKTPARIVFGTRTGKLYALDAATGKPASGFGTDGIVDMKTPEVMNGTRAPLGMSSPPAIYRNLIITGSRVQEMPVKGASGDVRAWDAQTGKLVWTFHTIPRPGEANFGTWEGESWKERSGANIWTFTLVDDKRGIAYLPIGTPTFDRWGGDRKGQNLYGNSIVAVEAATGKYLWHFQTVHHDIWDVDLPAATLIDVKRGGKTIPAIAVMNKMAIMFILDRVTGKPLYDVREVPVPTDNDTGEHPWPTQPMPAKPAPLSRLSFRMDEMVAGPPALRATCDKIVADMKVAPSKMFQPLRAESAVAFFPGSFGGIDWGSGAFDPASGLYVVNINNLASPQQMAKQEDGTWGLKSGYAYFLDPETGNPCSKPPWGELVAVNVNTGDVAWRSVLGDNEDPALKDAGGISAGGPITTASGLTFIGATRDSMIRAFETRTGRLLWKDRLPASNYGTPMTFALPGGRQALGVVATGGFAFQPATADEVVVYALP
;
A
#
# COMPACT_ATOMS: atom_id res chain seq x y z
N MET A 1 75.27 -18.67 -1.07
CA MET A 1 74.19 -19.27 -0.25
C MET A 1 72.97 -19.37 -1.16
N THR A 2 72.55 -20.60 -1.44
CA THR A 2 71.85 -21.00 -2.68
C THR A 2 70.35 -20.73 -2.60
N ILE A 3 69.84 -19.88 -3.49
CA ILE A 3 68.41 -19.67 -3.74
C ILE A 3 67.92 -20.83 -4.61
N ARG A 4 66.88 -21.56 -4.18
CA ARG A 4 66.16 -22.50 -5.03
C ARG A 4 64.65 -22.24 -5.05
N THR A 5 64.22 -22.11 -6.30
CA THR A 5 62.91 -21.86 -6.91
C THR A 5 61.90 -23.01 -6.78
N ALA A 6 60.64 -22.64 -6.99
CA ALA A 6 59.40 -23.42 -6.91
C ALA A 6 59.09 -24.38 -8.07
N ARG A 7 58.14 -25.31 -7.81
CA ARG A 7 56.97 -25.82 -8.62
C ARG A 7 56.72 -27.34 -8.38
N PRO A 8 55.55 -27.93 -8.74
CA PRO A 8 54.15 -27.45 -8.73
C PRO A 8 53.13 -28.47 -8.11
N PHE A 9 51.89 -28.02 -7.90
CA PHE A 9 50.70 -28.79 -7.45
C PHE A 9 50.05 -29.61 -8.59
N PRO A 10 49.41 -30.76 -8.32
CA PRO A 10 48.66 -31.52 -9.32
C PRO A 10 47.18 -31.12 -9.44
N LEU A 11 46.65 -31.36 -10.64
CA LEU A 11 45.27 -31.16 -11.09
C LEU A 11 44.21 -31.85 -10.21
N LEU A 12 43.06 -31.19 -10.03
CA LEU A 12 41.80 -31.83 -9.61
C LEU A 12 40.73 -31.69 -10.69
N LEU A 13 40.06 -32.82 -10.94
CA LEU A 13 39.03 -33.09 -11.93
C LEU A 13 37.82 -32.15 -11.80
N SER A 14 37.33 -31.69 -12.95
CA SER A 14 36.06 -30.97 -13.11
C SER A 14 34.89 -31.96 -13.13
N GLY A 15 34.07 -31.97 -12.08
CA GLY A 15 32.78 -32.66 -12.05
C GLY A 15 31.68 -31.81 -12.70
N ALA A 16 31.05 -32.34 -13.75
CA ALA A 16 29.92 -31.70 -14.43
C ALA A 16 28.66 -31.77 -13.55
N ILE A 17 28.13 -30.61 -13.15
CA ILE A 17 26.83 -30.48 -12.51
C ILE A 17 25.77 -30.48 -13.61
N ALA A 18 25.01 -31.56 -13.72
CA ALA A 18 23.83 -31.62 -14.56
C ALA A 18 22.71 -30.79 -13.91
N ALA A 19 22.48 -29.58 -14.42
CA ALA A 19 21.33 -28.76 -14.04
C ALA A 19 20.05 -29.38 -14.61
N CYS A 20 19.20 -29.94 -13.76
CA CYS A 20 17.83 -30.31 -14.11
C CYS A 20 17.03 -29.05 -14.40
N THR A 21 17.01 -28.62 -15.66
CA THR A 21 16.09 -27.59 -16.15
C THR A 21 14.71 -28.21 -16.32
N LEU A 22 13.83 -28.03 -15.34
CA LEU A 22 12.40 -28.28 -15.55
C LEU A 22 11.89 -27.29 -16.61
N PRO A 23 11.12 -27.74 -17.62
CA PRO A 23 10.51 -26.83 -18.58
C PRO A 23 9.50 -25.94 -17.85
N ALA A 24 9.79 -24.64 -17.80
CA ALA A 24 8.84 -23.64 -17.36
C ALA A 24 7.75 -23.53 -18.43
N THR A 25 6.57 -24.09 -18.19
CA THR A 25 5.38 -23.77 -18.96
C THR A 25 5.04 -22.29 -18.71
N PRO A 26 5.01 -21.43 -19.76
CA PRO A 26 4.64 -20.05 -19.58
C PRO A 26 3.21 -19.98 -19.06
N LEU A 27 3.00 -19.19 -18.01
CA LEU A 27 1.68 -18.72 -17.60
C LEU A 27 0.94 -18.23 -18.85
N ALA A 28 -0.36 -18.56 -19.00
CA ALA A 28 -1.17 -18.00 -20.07
C ALA A 28 -0.94 -16.47 -20.08
N ALA A 29 -0.41 -15.96 -21.19
CA ALA A 29 0.00 -14.56 -21.27
C ALA A 29 -1.21 -13.69 -20.95
N GLN A 30 -1.12 -12.86 -19.90
CA GLN A 30 -2.13 -11.88 -19.55
C GLN A 30 -2.49 -11.10 -20.82
N GLY A 31 -3.78 -11.06 -21.17
CA GLY A 31 -4.23 -10.28 -22.32
C GLY A 31 -3.79 -8.84 -22.15
N GLN A 32 -3.29 -8.18 -23.20
CA GLN A 32 -2.79 -6.80 -23.06
C GLN A 32 -3.85 -5.84 -22.49
N GLY A 33 -5.14 -6.15 -22.69
CA GLY A 33 -6.27 -5.41 -22.13
C GLY A 33 -6.82 -5.91 -20.79
N ASP A 34 -6.25 -6.96 -20.18
CA ASP A 34 -6.67 -7.44 -18.87
C ASP A 34 -6.06 -6.62 -17.73
N TRP A 35 -6.76 -6.56 -16.60
CA TRP A 35 -6.29 -6.02 -15.33
C TRP A 35 -6.30 -7.14 -14.27
N ALA A 36 -5.21 -7.92 -14.20
CA ALA A 36 -5.19 -9.21 -13.51
C ALA A 36 -4.74 -9.16 -12.03
N SER A 37 -4.22 -8.04 -11.56
CA SER A 37 -3.90 -7.78 -10.15
C SER A 37 -4.36 -6.38 -9.73
N TYR A 38 -4.27 -6.05 -8.43
CA TYR A 38 -4.56 -4.70 -7.93
C TYR A 38 -3.81 -3.62 -8.75
N GLY A 39 -2.52 -3.85 -9.01
CA GLY A 39 -1.65 -2.96 -9.76
C GLY A 39 -1.58 -3.24 -11.26
N ARG A 40 -2.60 -3.92 -11.82
CA ARG A 40 -2.67 -4.57 -13.14
C ARG A 40 -1.87 -5.86 -13.24
N ASP A 41 -0.64 -5.85 -12.78
CA ASP A 41 0.25 -7.00 -12.68
C ASP A 41 1.12 -6.91 -11.40
N GLU A 42 1.92 -7.94 -11.11
CA GLU A 42 2.73 -8.03 -9.88
C GLU A 42 3.92 -7.05 -9.83
N SER A 43 4.15 -6.27 -10.90
CA SER A 43 5.10 -5.14 -10.88
C SER A 43 4.53 -3.93 -10.15
N HIS A 44 3.20 -3.88 -10.01
CA HIS A 44 2.47 -2.76 -9.45
C HIS A 44 2.71 -1.42 -10.17
N ALA A 45 3.11 -1.45 -11.45
CA ALA A 45 3.31 -0.25 -12.26
C ALA A 45 2.03 0.55 -12.51
N ARG A 46 0.84 -0.08 -12.37
CA ARG A 46 -0.48 0.57 -12.59
C ARG A 46 -0.56 1.26 -13.94
N HIS A 47 0.06 0.66 -14.96
CA HIS A 47 0.15 1.17 -16.31
C HIS A 47 -0.57 0.26 -17.29
N SER A 48 -1.52 0.81 -18.04
CA SER A 48 -2.21 0.08 -19.10
C SER A 48 -1.58 0.35 -20.47
N PRO A 49 -1.34 -0.69 -21.30
CA PRO A 49 -0.87 -0.53 -22.67
C PRO A 49 -1.99 -0.07 -23.63
N LEU A 50 -3.24 0.03 -23.16
CA LEU A 50 -4.38 0.43 -23.98
C LEU A 50 -4.27 1.89 -24.42
N ARG A 51 -4.74 2.17 -25.65
CA ARG A 51 -4.56 3.46 -26.32
C ARG A 51 -5.83 4.03 -26.97
N GLN A 52 -7.00 3.42 -26.76
CA GLN A 52 -8.24 3.86 -27.42
C GLN A 52 -8.76 5.17 -26.80
N ILE A 53 -8.71 5.28 -25.48
CA ILE A 53 -8.99 6.53 -24.75
C ILE A 53 -7.70 7.35 -24.74
N THR A 54 -7.74 8.59 -25.23
CA THR A 54 -6.60 9.46 -25.48
C THR A 54 -6.86 10.88 -24.97
N PRO A 55 -5.82 11.72 -24.84
CA PRO A 55 -6.02 13.14 -24.53
C PRO A 55 -6.99 13.89 -25.45
N ALA A 56 -7.14 13.44 -26.70
CA ALA A 56 -8.00 14.08 -27.69
C ALA A 56 -9.48 13.69 -27.58
N ASN A 57 -9.81 12.53 -27.00
CA ASN A 57 -11.19 12.01 -26.95
C ASN A 57 -11.70 11.71 -25.53
N VAL A 58 -10.86 11.81 -24.49
CA VAL A 58 -11.26 11.51 -23.11
C VAL A 58 -12.45 12.34 -22.62
N ALA A 59 -12.64 13.54 -23.17
CA ALA A 59 -13.79 14.39 -22.89
C ALA A 59 -15.14 13.79 -23.33
N SER A 60 -15.13 12.78 -24.20
CA SER A 60 -16.33 12.08 -24.69
C SER A 60 -16.66 10.82 -23.89
N LEU A 61 -15.96 10.52 -22.79
CA LEU A 61 -16.31 9.38 -21.94
C LEU A 61 -17.72 9.54 -21.37
N THR A 62 -18.50 8.46 -21.46
CA THR A 62 -19.83 8.36 -20.85
C THR A 62 -19.88 7.15 -19.93
N ARG A 63 -20.78 7.19 -18.93
CA ARG A 63 -21.05 6.02 -18.09
C ARG A 63 -21.70 4.94 -18.94
N LEU A 64 -21.07 3.77 -18.96
CA LEU A 64 -21.54 2.59 -19.66
C LEU A 64 -22.54 1.80 -18.81
N TRP A 65 -22.19 1.52 -17.55
CA TRP A 65 -23.05 0.85 -16.58
C TRP A 65 -22.57 1.11 -15.15
N SER A 66 -23.43 0.86 -14.16
CA SER A 66 -23.04 0.76 -12.76
C SER A 66 -23.55 -0.54 -12.12
N TYR A 67 -22.91 -0.95 -11.03
CA TYR A 67 -23.27 -2.13 -10.24
C TYR A 67 -23.27 -1.78 -8.76
N HIS A 68 -24.37 -2.05 -8.06
CA HIS A 68 -24.50 -1.87 -6.61
C HIS A 68 -24.00 -3.11 -5.86
N MET A 69 -22.98 -2.94 -5.03
CA MET A 69 -22.36 -4.04 -4.28
C MET A 69 -23.24 -4.55 -3.13
N ARG A 70 -24.11 -3.69 -2.58
CA ARG A 70 -24.97 -4.01 -1.44
C ARG A 70 -26.15 -4.88 -1.90
N PRO A 71 -26.30 -6.09 -1.35
CA PRO A 71 -27.50 -6.90 -1.59
C PRO A 71 -28.76 -6.18 -1.09
N ALA A 72 -29.87 -6.37 -1.80
CA ALA A 72 -31.18 -5.95 -1.31
C ALA A 72 -31.45 -6.54 0.09
N GLY A 73 -31.81 -5.69 1.05
CA GLY A 73 -32.10 -6.11 2.44
C GLY A 73 -30.87 -6.37 3.32
N ALA A 74 -29.64 -6.17 2.82
CA ALA A 74 -28.45 -6.28 3.68
C ALA A 74 -28.48 -5.21 4.79
N ALA A 75 -28.22 -5.64 6.04
CA ALA A 75 -28.12 -4.76 7.18
C ALA A 75 -27.08 -3.65 6.92
N ALA A 76 -27.42 -2.43 7.31
CA ALA A 76 -26.50 -1.30 7.35
C ALA A 76 -25.28 -1.68 8.21
N ASP A 77 -24.10 -1.48 7.64
CA ASP A 77 -22.79 -1.72 8.27
C ASP A 77 -22.48 -3.20 8.58
N THR A 78 -21.70 -3.85 7.72
CA THR A 78 -21.27 -5.25 7.94
C THR A 78 -20.24 -5.40 9.07
N ALA A 79 -19.73 -4.29 9.59
CA ALA A 79 -18.94 -4.22 10.81
C ALA A 79 -19.61 -3.21 11.78
N PRO A 80 -19.88 -3.57 13.04
CA PRO A 80 -20.39 -2.62 14.02
C PRO A 80 -19.40 -1.45 14.16
N LEU A 81 -19.90 -0.23 14.01
CA LEU A 81 -19.13 0.95 14.38
C LEU A 81 -19.04 1.01 15.92
N PRO A 82 -17.87 1.31 16.50
CA PRO A 82 -17.73 1.46 17.95
C PRO A 82 -18.75 2.46 18.53
N ASP A 83 -19.08 2.28 19.81
CA ASP A 83 -19.87 3.26 20.55
C ASP A 83 -19.16 4.63 20.51
N GLY A 84 -19.93 5.71 20.34
CA GLY A 84 -19.40 7.07 20.23
C GLY A 84 -18.97 7.52 18.82
N VAL A 85 -19.02 6.65 17.79
CA VAL A 85 -18.83 7.11 16.40
C VAL A 85 -19.89 8.18 16.04
N PRO A 86 -19.49 9.36 15.52
CA PRO A 86 -20.44 10.43 15.20
C PRO A 86 -21.53 9.98 14.23
N ALA A 87 -22.75 10.51 14.39
CA ALA A 87 -23.91 10.11 13.59
C ALA A 87 -23.68 10.24 12.07
N LYS A 88 -22.85 11.21 11.64
CA LYS A 88 -22.47 11.42 10.23
C LYS A 88 -21.76 10.22 9.58
N PHE A 89 -21.16 9.32 10.36
CA PHE A 89 -20.52 8.10 9.87
C PHE A 89 -21.45 6.88 9.86
N ARG A 90 -22.67 6.98 10.40
CA ARG A 90 -23.69 5.90 10.40
C ARG A 90 -24.62 6.06 9.21
N THR A 91 -24.13 5.79 8.01
CA THR A 91 -24.87 6.00 6.75
C THR A 91 -25.56 4.73 6.23
N GLY A 92 -25.21 3.57 6.78
CA GLY A 92 -25.61 2.26 6.27
C GLY A 92 -24.89 1.82 5.00
N PHE A 93 -23.83 2.53 4.61
CA PHE A 93 -22.89 2.11 3.57
C PHE A 93 -21.56 1.68 4.18
N SER A 94 -20.84 0.82 3.49
CA SER A 94 -19.56 0.31 3.96
C SER A 94 -18.45 0.63 2.96
N ALA A 95 -17.30 1.05 3.49
CA ALA A 95 -16.18 1.51 2.69
C ALA A 95 -15.46 0.36 1.98
N SER A 96 -15.00 0.61 0.75
CA SER A 96 -14.16 -0.30 -0.03
C SER A 96 -12.91 0.41 -0.53
N GLU A 97 -11.80 -0.32 -0.55
CA GLU A 97 -10.52 0.12 -1.14
C GLU A 97 -10.20 -0.73 -2.38
N ALA A 98 -11.16 -1.54 -2.83
CA ALA A 98 -10.94 -2.55 -3.83
C ALA A 98 -10.67 -1.96 -5.21
N THR A 99 -9.66 -2.51 -5.87
CA THR A 99 -9.52 -2.42 -7.33
C THR A 99 -9.95 -3.78 -7.87
N PRO A 100 -11.06 -3.87 -8.64
CA PRO A 100 -11.47 -5.14 -9.21
C PRO A 100 -10.42 -5.70 -10.17
N LEU A 101 -10.48 -7.00 -10.42
CA LEU A 101 -9.72 -7.63 -11.50
C LEU A 101 -10.60 -7.77 -12.73
N VAL A 102 -10.07 -7.61 -13.94
CA VAL A 102 -10.77 -7.97 -15.18
C VAL A 102 -9.89 -8.89 -16.01
N ILE A 103 -10.32 -10.14 -16.19
CA ILE A 103 -9.62 -11.15 -16.98
C ILE A 103 -10.63 -11.79 -17.94
N GLY A 104 -10.34 -11.75 -19.24
CA GLY A 104 -11.16 -12.45 -20.24
C GLY A 104 -12.64 -12.02 -20.24
N GLY A 105 -12.91 -10.73 -20.00
CA GLY A 105 -14.28 -10.19 -19.95
C GLY A 105 -15.07 -10.52 -18.68
N THR A 106 -14.42 -11.06 -17.64
CA THR A 106 -15.03 -11.25 -16.31
C THR A 106 -14.36 -10.33 -15.31
N MET A 107 -15.17 -9.59 -14.55
CA MET A 107 -14.71 -8.73 -13.47
C MET A 107 -14.85 -9.45 -12.12
N TYR A 108 -13.81 -9.52 -11.31
CA TYR A 108 -13.83 -10.11 -9.97
C TYR A 108 -13.64 -9.04 -8.90
N LEU A 109 -14.49 -9.06 -7.87
CA LEU A 109 -14.53 -8.01 -6.85
C LEU A 109 -14.87 -8.58 -5.48
N SER A 110 -14.06 -8.26 -4.46
CA SER A 110 -14.50 -8.34 -3.06
C SER A 110 -15.32 -7.09 -2.72
N THR A 111 -16.48 -7.31 -2.13
CA THR A 111 -17.38 -6.23 -1.71
C THR A 111 -17.24 -5.98 -0.21
N PRO A 112 -17.59 -4.77 0.27
CA PRO A 112 -17.62 -4.53 1.69
C PRO A 112 -18.80 -5.23 2.40
N TYR A 113 -19.62 -5.98 1.66
CA TYR A 113 -20.86 -6.61 2.12
C TYR A 113 -20.74 -8.12 2.30
N ARG A 114 -19.57 -8.61 2.72
CA ARG A 114 -19.27 -10.04 2.94
C ARG A 114 -19.58 -10.90 1.71
N ARG A 115 -19.21 -10.41 0.53
CA ARG A 115 -19.32 -11.14 -0.73
C ARG A 115 -18.08 -10.97 -1.59
N VAL A 116 -17.76 -12.00 -2.35
CA VAL A 116 -16.93 -11.91 -3.56
C VAL A 116 -17.83 -12.21 -4.75
N VAL A 117 -17.77 -11.38 -5.78
CA VAL A 117 -18.64 -11.49 -6.96
C VAL A 117 -17.81 -11.57 -8.22
N ALA A 118 -18.33 -12.32 -9.20
CA ALA A 118 -17.90 -12.19 -10.58
C ALA A 118 -19.01 -11.51 -11.39
N LEU A 119 -18.63 -10.51 -12.17
CA LEU A 119 -19.52 -9.76 -13.05
C LEU A 119 -19.10 -9.96 -14.50
N ASP A 120 -20.06 -9.88 -15.41
CA ASP A 120 -19.78 -9.63 -16.81
C ASP A 120 -19.22 -8.21 -17.00
N ALA A 121 -17.99 -8.09 -17.50
CA ALA A 121 -17.31 -6.80 -17.56
C ALA A 121 -17.94 -5.81 -18.56
N ALA A 122 -18.75 -6.29 -19.52
CA ALA A 122 -19.44 -5.44 -20.48
C ALA A 122 -20.78 -4.90 -19.97
N THR A 123 -21.41 -5.60 -19.02
CA THR A 123 -22.79 -5.30 -18.61
C THR A 123 -22.99 -5.10 -17.10
N GLY A 124 -22.01 -5.45 -16.27
CA GLY A 124 -22.10 -5.41 -14.81
C GLY A 124 -23.00 -6.50 -14.21
N ARG A 125 -23.52 -7.43 -15.01
CA ARG A 125 -24.39 -8.51 -14.53
C ARG A 125 -23.61 -9.54 -13.72
N GLU A 126 -24.15 -9.95 -12.58
CA GLU A 126 -23.57 -11.02 -11.76
C GLU A 126 -23.54 -12.34 -12.54
N LYS A 127 -22.36 -12.95 -12.64
CA LYS A 127 -22.15 -14.32 -13.13
C LYS A 127 -22.24 -15.32 -11.99
N TRP A 128 -21.62 -15.00 -10.85
CA TRP A 128 -21.73 -15.76 -9.61
C TRP A 128 -21.44 -14.88 -8.39
N VAL A 129 -21.88 -15.37 -7.23
CA VAL A 129 -21.70 -14.72 -5.93
C VAL A 129 -21.23 -15.77 -4.93
N PHE A 130 -20.13 -15.47 -4.24
CA PHE A 130 -19.73 -16.14 -3.02
C PHE A 130 -20.08 -15.25 -1.82
N ALA A 131 -20.92 -15.75 -0.92
CA ALA A 131 -21.25 -15.07 0.33
C ALA A 131 -20.54 -15.76 1.51
N PHE A 132 -19.92 -14.98 2.39
CA PHE A 132 -19.20 -15.55 3.53
C PHE A 132 -20.17 -16.17 4.55
N PRO A 133 -19.84 -17.36 5.11
CA PRO A 133 -20.49 -17.82 6.32
C PRO A 133 -20.07 -16.95 7.52
N GLY A 134 -21.02 -16.56 8.36
CA GLY A 134 -20.77 -15.80 9.59
C GLY A 134 -20.37 -14.33 9.38
N ASN A 135 -19.42 -13.85 10.20
CA ASN A 135 -19.02 -12.43 10.26
C ASN A 135 -17.65 -12.14 9.60
N ASP A 136 -17.13 -13.07 8.81
CA ASP A 136 -15.85 -12.86 8.11
C ASP A 136 -16.04 -12.05 6.82
N GLN A 137 -14.92 -11.54 6.28
CA GLN A 137 -14.91 -10.75 5.07
C GLN A 137 -13.54 -10.82 4.38
N ALA A 138 -13.57 -10.82 3.04
CA ALA A 138 -12.37 -10.69 2.21
C ALA A 138 -11.58 -9.41 2.52
N SER A 139 -10.32 -9.40 2.11
CA SER A 139 -9.46 -8.22 2.13
C SER A 139 -10.16 -7.03 1.46
N THR A 140 -10.04 -5.84 2.07
CA THR A 140 -10.74 -4.62 1.63
C THR A 140 -10.21 -4.06 0.32
N ARG A 141 -8.97 -4.42 -0.05
CA ARG A 141 -8.32 -3.95 -1.27
C ARG A 141 -8.48 -4.88 -2.46
N GLY A 142 -9.17 -6.00 -2.32
CA GLY A 142 -9.55 -6.83 -3.47
C GLY A 142 -9.26 -8.31 -3.29
N VAL A 143 -9.04 -8.96 -4.43
CA VAL A 143 -8.70 -10.37 -4.56
C VAL A 143 -7.52 -10.52 -5.53
N ALA A 144 -6.91 -11.70 -5.55
CA ALA A 144 -5.86 -12.08 -6.51
C ALA A 144 -6.40 -13.17 -7.46
N TYR A 145 -5.77 -13.30 -8.63
CA TYR A 145 -6.09 -14.33 -9.61
C TYR A 145 -4.89 -15.25 -9.81
N TRP A 146 -5.08 -16.55 -9.60
CA TRP A 146 -4.12 -17.57 -10.00
C TRP A 146 -4.67 -18.31 -11.23
N PRO A 147 -3.93 -18.37 -12.34
CA PRO A 147 -4.46 -18.87 -13.62
C PRO A 147 -4.72 -20.37 -13.69
N GLY A 148 -4.32 -21.13 -12.69
CA GLY A 148 -4.38 -22.59 -12.74
C GLY A 148 -3.07 -23.20 -13.25
N GLU A 149 -2.91 -24.50 -12.98
CA GLU A 149 -1.81 -25.29 -13.52
C GLU A 149 -2.25 -26.76 -13.67
N GLY A 150 -1.87 -27.38 -14.79
CA GLY A 150 -2.20 -28.78 -15.07
C GLY A 150 -3.70 -29.01 -15.13
N LYS A 151 -4.22 -29.82 -14.19
CA LYS A 151 -5.66 -30.11 -14.07
C LYS A 151 -6.39 -29.18 -13.10
N THR A 152 -5.66 -28.35 -12.37
CA THR A 152 -6.25 -27.44 -11.41
C THR A 152 -6.70 -26.17 -12.13
N PRO A 153 -8.01 -25.83 -12.12
CA PRO A 153 -8.52 -24.66 -12.81
C PRO A 153 -8.05 -23.36 -12.14
N ALA A 154 -8.27 -22.24 -12.83
CA ALA A 154 -8.02 -20.91 -12.32
C ALA A 154 -8.78 -20.63 -11.02
N ARG A 155 -8.19 -19.83 -10.14
CA ARG A 155 -8.71 -19.52 -8.82
C ARG A 155 -8.71 -18.03 -8.53
N ILE A 156 -9.73 -17.59 -7.79
CA ILE A 156 -9.74 -16.31 -7.11
C ILE A 156 -9.28 -16.54 -5.67
N VAL A 157 -8.23 -15.85 -5.26
CA VAL A 157 -7.55 -16.06 -3.97
C VAL A 157 -7.59 -14.78 -3.16
N PHE A 158 -7.88 -14.86 -1.87
CA PHE A 158 -7.86 -13.70 -0.99
C PHE A 158 -7.70 -14.09 0.48
N GLY A 159 -7.05 -13.22 1.24
CA GLY A 159 -7.07 -13.28 2.70
C GLY A 159 -8.34 -12.67 3.27
N THR A 160 -8.64 -12.98 4.53
CA THR A 160 -9.79 -12.42 5.26
C THR A 160 -9.37 -11.63 6.48
N ARG A 161 -10.30 -10.81 6.99
CA ARG A 161 -10.10 -10.02 8.21
C ARG A 161 -9.90 -10.89 9.46
N THR A 162 -10.34 -12.14 9.43
CA THR A 162 -10.19 -13.07 10.56
C THR A 162 -8.99 -14.01 10.45
N GLY A 163 -8.13 -13.85 9.43
CA GLY A 163 -6.88 -14.59 9.30
C GLY A 163 -7.01 -15.91 8.55
N LYS A 164 -7.94 -16.00 7.59
CA LYS A 164 -8.07 -17.14 6.68
C LYS A 164 -7.61 -16.78 5.28
N LEU A 165 -7.07 -17.75 4.55
CA LEU A 165 -6.77 -17.66 3.13
C LEU A 165 -7.76 -18.54 2.36
N TYR A 166 -8.54 -17.93 1.48
CA TYR A 166 -9.53 -18.61 0.65
C TYR A 166 -9.01 -18.76 -0.77
N ALA A 167 -9.41 -19.86 -1.41
CA ALA A 167 -9.37 -20.02 -2.84
C ALA A 167 -10.75 -20.44 -3.36
N LEU A 168 -11.27 -19.72 -4.36
CA LEU A 168 -12.51 -20.04 -5.06
C LEU A 168 -12.18 -20.44 -6.50
N ASP A 169 -12.91 -21.40 -7.05
CA ASP A 169 -12.89 -21.66 -8.50
C ASP A 169 -13.37 -20.41 -9.26
N ALA A 170 -12.55 -19.91 -10.20
CA ALA A 170 -12.80 -18.63 -10.85
C ALA A 170 -14.03 -18.63 -11.78
N ALA A 171 -14.45 -19.79 -12.26
CA ALA A 171 -15.60 -19.92 -13.15
C ALA A 171 -16.92 -20.01 -12.37
N THR A 172 -16.91 -20.58 -11.17
CA THR A 172 -18.12 -20.93 -10.43
C THR A 172 -18.29 -20.21 -9.10
N GLY A 173 -17.23 -19.62 -8.54
CA GLY A 173 -17.25 -18.97 -7.22
C GLY A 173 -17.33 -19.95 -6.05
N LYS A 174 -17.32 -21.27 -6.30
CA LYS A 174 -17.33 -22.29 -5.25
C LYS A 174 -15.95 -22.41 -4.61
N PRO A 175 -15.85 -22.75 -3.31
CA PRO A 175 -14.55 -23.03 -2.70
C PRO A 175 -13.78 -24.08 -3.48
N ALA A 176 -12.50 -23.79 -3.75
CA ALA A 176 -11.68 -24.59 -4.64
C ALA A 176 -11.34 -25.94 -3.99
N SER A 177 -11.80 -27.03 -4.64
CA SER A 177 -11.48 -28.39 -4.19
C SER A 177 -9.96 -28.62 -4.17
N GLY A 178 -9.49 -29.30 -3.13
CA GLY A 178 -8.08 -29.64 -2.93
C GLY A 178 -7.22 -28.53 -2.31
N PHE A 179 -7.74 -27.32 -2.10
CA PHE A 179 -7.03 -26.24 -1.42
C PHE A 179 -7.39 -26.18 0.07
N GLY A 180 -6.42 -26.41 0.95
CA GLY A 180 -6.64 -26.43 2.39
C GLY A 180 -7.79 -27.37 2.78
N THR A 181 -8.62 -26.94 3.72
CA THR A 181 -9.87 -27.61 4.09
C THR A 181 -11.03 -26.85 3.44
N ASP A 182 -11.73 -27.48 2.50
CA ASP A 182 -12.86 -26.90 1.77
C ASP A 182 -12.58 -25.54 1.12
N GLY A 183 -11.40 -25.37 0.51
CA GLY A 183 -10.98 -24.13 -0.14
C GLY A 183 -10.39 -23.09 0.82
N ILE A 184 -10.09 -23.47 2.08
CA ILE A 184 -9.71 -22.54 3.15
C ILE A 184 -8.46 -23.03 3.88
N VAL A 185 -7.51 -22.12 4.10
CA VAL A 185 -6.38 -22.30 5.02
C VAL A 185 -6.56 -21.35 6.20
N ASP A 186 -6.51 -21.88 7.42
CA ASP A 186 -6.41 -21.04 8.63
C ASP A 186 -4.95 -20.64 8.83
N MET A 187 -4.69 -19.34 8.80
CA MET A 187 -3.34 -18.81 8.90
C MET A 187 -2.90 -18.61 10.36
N LYS A 188 -3.81 -18.76 11.34
CA LYS A 188 -3.56 -18.61 12.77
C LYS A 188 -2.98 -19.89 13.38
N THR A 189 -1.71 -20.14 13.10
CA THR A 189 -0.97 -21.24 13.74
C THR A 189 -0.51 -20.85 15.14
N PRO A 190 -0.23 -21.80 16.05
CA PRO A 190 0.33 -21.49 17.37
C PRO A 190 1.62 -20.65 17.31
N GLU A 191 2.47 -20.92 16.31
CA GLU A 191 3.69 -20.15 16.04
C GLU A 191 3.38 -18.69 15.69
N VAL A 192 2.43 -18.44 14.80
CA VAL A 192 2.09 -17.07 14.39
C VAL A 192 1.38 -16.32 15.51
N MET A 193 0.53 -16.99 16.27
CA MET A 193 -0.28 -16.34 17.29
C MET A 193 0.49 -16.03 18.57
N ASN A 194 1.67 -16.63 18.79
CA ASN A 194 2.48 -16.45 20.01
C ASN A 194 1.67 -16.68 21.30
N GLY A 195 0.75 -17.66 21.29
CA GLY A 195 -0.16 -17.93 22.42
C GLY A 195 -1.19 -16.82 22.71
N THR A 196 -1.27 -15.78 21.88
CA THR A 196 -2.18 -14.64 22.04
C THR A 196 -3.52 -14.88 21.34
N ARG A 197 -4.51 -14.05 21.69
CA ARG A 197 -5.77 -13.90 20.94
C ARG A 197 -5.81 -12.61 20.11
N ALA A 198 -4.62 -12.08 19.78
CA ALA A 198 -4.52 -10.80 19.10
C ALA A 198 -5.11 -10.86 17.67
N PRO A 199 -5.46 -9.70 17.08
CA PRO A 199 -5.90 -9.64 15.69
C PRO A 199 -4.82 -10.15 14.72
N LEU A 200 -5.23 -11.03 13.80
CA LEU A 200 -4.49 -11.38 12.59
C LEU A 200 -5.50 -11.45 11.44
N GLY A 201 -5.21 -10.76 10.35
CA GLY A 201 -6.02 -10.77 9.14
C GLY A 201 -5.24 -10.27 7.92
N MET A 202 -5.95 -9.97 6.84
CA MET A 202 -5.39 -9.32 5.64
C MET A 202 -6.29 -8.19 5.18
N SER A 203 -5.69 -7.05 4.88
CA SER A 203 -6.33 -5.89 4.26
C SER A 203 -6.10 -5.85 2.74
N SER A 204 -5.01 -6.44 2.28
CA SER A 204 -4.61 -6.50 0.86
C SER A 204 -4.66 -7.93 0.31
N PRO A 205 -4.91 -8.12 -1.00
CA PRO A 205 -4.81 -9.42 -1.64
C PRO A 205 -3.37 -9.95 -1.62
N PRO A 206 -3.16 -11.29 -1.64
CA PRO A 206 -1.84 -11.87 -1.75
C PRO A 206 -1.22 -11.63 -3.14
N ALA A 207 0.11 -11.71 -3.23
CA ALA A 207 0.82 -11.72 -4.50
C ALA A 207 0.87 -13.14 -5.08
N ILE A 208 0.88 -13.26 -6.40
CA ILE A 208 0.99 -14.54 -7.09
C ILE A 208 2.34 -14.66 -7.79
N TYR A 209 3.09 -15.73 -7.48
CA TYR A 209 4.30 -16.09 -8.22
C TYR A 209 4.21 -17.55 -8.65
N ARG A 210 3.93 -17.78 -9.94
CA ARG A 210 3.73 -19.13 -10.50
C ARG A 210 2.68 -19.90 -9.68
N ASN A 211 3.08 -20.95 -8.97
CA ASN A 211 2.23 -21.75 -8.10
C ASN A 211 2.35 -21.38 -6.62
N LEU A 212 2.78 -20.17 -6.31
CA LEU A 212 2.84 -19.67 -4.94
C LEU A 212 1.90 -18.49 -4.75
N ILE A 213 1.17 -18.55 -3.64
CA ILE A 213 0.43 -17.44 -3.07
C ILE A 213 1.30 -16.87 -1.95
N ILE A 214 1.74 -15.62 -2.04
CA ILE A 214 2.57 -14.97 -1.02
C ILE A 214 1.70 -14.01 -0.22
N THR A 215 1.57 -14.26 1.07
CA THR A 215 0.70 -13.50 1.98
C THR A 215 1.52 -12.60 2.91
N GLY A 216 1.15 -11.33 2.95
CA GLY A 216 1.42 -10.46 4.10
C GLY A 216 0.39 -10.66 5.22
N SER A 217 0.27 -9.67 6.10
CA SER A 217 -0.68 -9.70 7.22
C SER A 217 -1.02 -8.30 7.71
N ARG A 218 -2.17 -8.18 8.38
CA ARG A 218 -2.53 -7.06 9.25
C ARG A 218 -2.56 -7.60 10.68
N VAL A 219 -1.72 -7.02 11.52
CA VAL A 219 -1.63 -7.30 12.96
C VAL A 219 -2.07 -6.06 13.75
N GLN A 220 -1.93 -6.07 15.07
CA GLN A 220 -2.32 -4.93 15.90
C GLN A 220 -1.28 -3.80 15.87
N GLU A 221 -1.73 -2.58 16.17
CA GLU A 221 -0.82 -1.45 16.48
C GLU A 221 -0.47 -1.38 17.97
N MET A 222 -1.34 -1.91 18.84
CA MET A 222 -1.15 -2.07 20.29
C MET A 222 -2.02 -3.23 20.78
N PRO A 223 -1.63 -3.97 21.85
CA PRO A 223 -0.39 -3.86 22.62
C PRO A 223 0.84 -4.39 21.87
N VAL A 224 2.05 -4.11 22.38
CA VAL A 224 3.36 -4.43 21.75
C VAL A 224 3.55 -5.90 21.38
N LYS A 225 3.04 -6.82 22.22
CA LYS A 225 3.12 -8.27 22.00
C LYS A 225 1.87 -8.78 21.27
N GLY A 226 2.05 -9.66 20.29
CA GLY A 226 0.95 -10.07 19.43
C GLY A 226 1.25 -11.18 18.44
N ALA A 227 0.37 -11.27 17.43
CA ALA A 227 0.59 -12.14 16.31
C ALA A 227 1.82 -11.66 15.50
N SER A 228 2.57 -12.61 14.98
CA SER A 228 3.73 -12.35 14.12
C SER A 228 3.29 -11.77 12.77
N GLY A 229 4.05 -10.78 12.29
CA GLY A 229 3.91 -10.16 10.98
C GLY A 229 4.49 -10.95 9.82
N ASP A 230 5.03 -12.16 10.08
CA ASP A 230 5.81 -12.94 9.13
C ASP A 230 5.14 -13.18 7.77
N VAL A 231 5.97 -13.14 6.72
CA VAL A 231 5.53 -13.39 5.34
C VAL A 231 5.59 -14.87 5.06
N ARG A 232 4.54 -15.40 4.43
CA ARG A 232 4.45 -16.83 4.12
C ARG A 232 4.05 -17.06 2.67
N ALA A 233 4.54 -18.15 2.10
CA ALA A 233 4.07 -18.63 0.81
C ALA A 233 3.39 -19.98 0.91
N TRP A 234 2.33 -20.13 0.12
CA TRP A 234 1.47 -21.29 0.09
C TRP A 234 1.43 -21.85 -1.32
N ASP A 235 1.44 -23.17 -1.44
CA ASP A 235 1.22 -23.84 -2.71
C ASP A 235 -0.18 -23.50 -3.24
N ALA A 236 -0.25 -22.92 -4.44
CA ALA A 236 -1.48 -22.39 -5.01
C ALA A 236 -2.50 -23.47 -5.37
N GLN A 237 -2.08 -24.73 -5.50
CA GLN A 237 -2.95 -25.88 -5.77
C GLN A 237 -3.54 -26.48 -4.49
N THR A 238 -2.74 -26.60 -3.44
CA THR A 238 -3.06 -27.39 -2.25
C THR A 238 -3.25 -26.57 -0.98
N GLY A 239 -2.78 -25.32 -0.94
CA GLY A 239 -2.79 -24.47 0.26
C GLY A 239 -1.76 -24.88 1.31
N LYS A 240 -0.83 -25.80 1.00
CA LYS A 240 0.24 -26.20 1.91
C LYS A 240 1.26 -25.07 2.06
N LEU A 241 1.72 -24.84 3.29
CA LEU A 241 2.81 -23.89 3.56
C LEU A 241 4.09 -24.38 2.88
N VAL A 242 4.75 -23.49 2.14
CA VAL A 242 6.00 -23.77 1.42
C VAL A 242 7.19 -23.14 2.12
N TRP A 243 7.09 -21.86 2.48
CA TRP A 243 8.14 -21.16 3.22
C TRP A 243 7.56 -20.05 4.10
N THR A 244 8.32 -19.68 5.13
CA THR A 244 8.11 -18.54 6.01
C THR A 244 9.37 -17.68 6.00
N PHE A 245 9.22 -16.37 5.87
CA PHE A 245 10.28 -15.39 6.09
C PHE A 245 9.99 -14.63 7.40
N HIS A 246 10.90 -14.74 8.37
CA HIS A 246 10.78 -14.04 9.63
C HIS A 246 11.11 -12.56 9.46
N THR A 247 10.12 -11.71 9.66
CA THR A 247 10.22 -10.26 9.49
C THR A 247 10.92 -9.59 10.67
N ILE A 248 10.76 -10.17 11.86
CA ILE A 248 11.59 -9.96 13.03
C ILE A 248 12.53 -11.18 13.12
N PRO A 249 13.84 -11.02 12.85
CA PRO A 249 14.78 -12.14 12.84
C PRO A 249 14.84 -12.86 14.19
N ARG A 250 15.11 -14.16 14.14
CA ARG A 250 15.29 -15.03 15.31
C ARG A 250 16.79 -15.32 15.57
N PRO A 251 17.17 -15.84 16.75
CA PRO A 251 18.56 -16.21 17.02
C PRO A 251 19.14 -17.13 15.94
N GLY A 252 20.29 -16.75 15.38
CA GLY A 252 20.95 -17.46 14.28
C GLY A 252 20.61 -16.93 12.88
N GLU A 253 19.65 -16.03 12.75
CA GLU A 253 19.28 -15.41 11.47
C GLU A 253 20.01 -14.09 11.22
N ALA A 254 20.12 -13.71 9.95
CA ALA A 254 20.73 -12.46 9.55
C ALA A 254 19.99 -11.25 10.18
N ASN A 255 20.75 -10.25 10.62
CA ASN A 255 20.27 -9.01 11.23
C ASN A 255 19.57 -9.14 12.59
N PHE A 256 19.60 -10.33 13.22
CA PHE A 256 19.10 -10.53 14.59
C PHE A 256 19.73 -9.55 15.62
N GLY A 257 21.02 -9.27 15.49
CA GLY A 257 21.75 -8.36 16.39
C GLY A 257 21.29 -6.89 16.38
N THR A 258 20.28 -6.55 15.58
CA THR A 258 19.69 -5.20 15.57
C THR A 258 18.56 -4.99 16.59
N TRP A 259 18.22 -6.03 17.35
CA TRP A 259 17.26 -5.99 18.45
C TRP A 259 17.97 -6.20 19.78
N GLU A 260 17.86 -5.23 20.69
CA GLU A 260 18.49 -5.34 22.00
C GLU A 260 17.73 -6.31 22.91
N GLY A 261 18.47 -7.17 23.61
CA GLY A 261 17.93 -8.10 24.60
C GLY A 261 16.83 -9.01 24.07
N GLU A 262 15.68 -8.98 24.73
CA GLU A 262 14.52 -9.81 24.38
C GLU A 262 13.42 -9.03 23.64
N SER A 263 13.74 -7.83 23.14
CA SER A 263 12.74 -6.95 22.50
C SER A 263 12.07 -7.56 21.28
N TRP A 264 12.69 -8.54 20.61
CA TRP A 264 12.14 -9.26 19.47
C TRP A 264 11.05 -10.29 19.84
N LYS A 265 11.04 -10.79 21.09
CA LYS A 265 10.19 -11.93 21.48
C LYS A 265 8.72 -11.54 21.46
N GLU A 266 7.92 -12.33 20.75
CA GLU A 266 6.46 -12.21 20.69
C GLU A 266 5.96 -10.83 20.21
N ARG A 267 6.86 -10.01 19.63
CA ARG A 267 6.53 -8.66 19.20
C ARG A 267 5.68 -8.69 17.93
N SER A 268 4.72 -7.79 17.87
CA SER A 268 3.88 -7.58 16.69
C SER A 268 4.42 -6.45 15.78
N GLY A 269 3.69 -6.15 14.72
CA GLY A 269 4.13 -5.24 13.67
C GLY A 269 5.13 -5.93 12.75
N ALA A 270 5.99 -5.13 12.11
CA ALA A 270 6.92 -5.59 11.06
C ALA A 270 6.21 -6.46 10.00
N ASN A 271 4.95 -6.17 9.73
CA ASN A 271 4.09 -6.91 8.82
C ASN A 271 4.01 -6.22 7.46
N ILE A 272 3.44 -6.93 6.48
CA ILE A 272 3.06 -6.35 5.18
C ILE A 272 1.54 -6.25 5.11
N TRP A 273 1.00 -5.09 5.46
CA TRP A 273 -0.43 -4.82 5.31
C TRP A 273 -0.79 -4.26 3.92
N THR A 274 0.21 -3.93 3.09
CA THR A 274 0.08 -3.51 1.70
C THR A 274 0.35 -4.67 0.72
N PHE A 275 1.12 -4.45 -0.35
CA PHE A 275 1.28 -5.38 -1.45
C PHE A 275 2.70 -5.91 -1.51
N THR A 276 2.85 -7.23 -1.64
CA THR A 276 4.11 -7.84 -2.09
C THR A 276 4.23 -7.68 -3.60
N LEU A 277 5.43 -7.37 -4.10
CA LEU A 277 5.69 -7.28 -5.54
C LEU A 277 6.49 -8.49 -6.00
N VAL A 278 6.35 -8.86 -7.27
CA VAL A 278 7.07 -10.00 -7.85
C VAL A 278 7.69 -9.61 -9.20
N ASP A 279 9.02 -9.75 -9.30
CA ASP A 279 9.71 -9.80 -10.61
C ASP A 279 9.76 -11.26 -11.07
N ASP A 280 8.72 -11.69 -11.79
CA ASP A 280 8.58 -13.09 -12.24
C ASP A 280 9.78 -13.55 -13.10
N LYS A 281 10.34 -12.64 -13.91
CA LYS A 281 11.49 -12.93 -14.78
C LYS A 281 12.74 -13.25 -13.97
N ARG A 282 12.91 -12.62 -12.80
CA ARG A 282 14.08 -12.82 -11.92
C ARG A 282 13.80 -13.79 -10.78
N GLY A 283 12.54 -14.15 -10.55
CA GLY A 283 12.14 -14.97 -9.41
C GLY A 283 12.38 -14.28 -8.07
N ILE A 284 12.18 -12.96 -8.00
CA ILE A 284 12.38 -12.17 -6.78
C ILE A 284 11.03 -11.65 -6.29
N ALA A 285 10.75 -11.82 -5.01
CA ALA A 285 9.65 -11.15 -4.32
C ALA A 285 10.20 -10.00 -3.46
N TYR A 286 9.49 -8.87 -3.47
CA TYR A 286 9.85 -7.68 -2.72
C TYR A 286 8.80 -7.41 -1.64
N LEU A 287 9.29 -7.31 -0.41
CA LEU A 287 8.53 -7.33 0.83
C LEU A 287 8.62 -5.93 1.47
N PRO A 288 7.64 -5.03 1.27
CA PRO A 288 7.63 -3.72 1.93
C PRO A 288 7.13 -3.87 3.37
N ILE A 289 8.07 -4.08 4.29
CA ILE A 289 7.79 -4.36 5.70
C ILE A 289 7.55 -3.04 6.45
N GLY A 290 6.45 -3.01 7.22
CA GLY A 290 6.06 -1.88 8.06
C GLY A 290 6.81 -1.81 9.38
N THR A 291 6.29 -0.98 10.27
CA THR A 291 6.87 -0.60 11.55
C THR A 291 6.67 -1.69 12.61
N PRO A 292 7.64 -1.95 13.50
CA PRO A 292 7.41 -2.76 14.69
C PRO A 292 6.46 -2.09 15.67
N THR A 293 5.55 -2.87 16.25
CA THR A 293 4.64 -2.41 17.30
C THR A 293 5.43 -2.19 18.60
N PHE A 294 5.25 -1.11 19.36
CA PHE A 294 4.42 0.07 19.10
C PHE A 294 5.18 1.13 18.28
N ASP A 295 4.47 1.82 17.41
CA ASP A 295 4.99 2.72 16.37
C ASP A 295 5.11 4.20 16.82
N ARG A 296 4.90 4.52 18.10
CA ARG A 296 5.08 5.88 18.68
C ARG A 296 6.11 6.00 19.79
N TRP A 297 6.58 4.84 20.27
CA TRP A 297 7.58 4.73 21.31
C TRP A 297 8.23 3.35 21.21
N GLY A 298 9.56 3.33 21.22
CA GLY A 298 10.43 2.19 21.07
C GLY A 298 11.47 2.03 22.19
N GLY A 299 11.31 2.70 23.34
CA GLY A 299 12.21 2.55 24.48
C GLY A 299 12.33 1.11 25.03
N ASP A 300 11.38 0.22 24.72
CA ASP A 300 11.40 -1.22 24.99
C ASP A 300 12.01 -2.08 23.86
N ARG A 301 12.37 -1.47 22.73
CA ARG A 301 12.92 -2.12 21.53
C ARG A 301 14.10 -1.36 20.93
N LYS A 302 15.09 -1.07 21.75
CA LYS A 302 16.32 -0.40 21.31
C LYS A 302 17.01 -1.14 20.16
N GLY A 303 17.67 -0.37 19.29
CA GLY A 303 18.38 -0.86 18.11
C GLY A 303 17.70 -0.46 16.80
N GLN A 304 18.29 -0.84 15.66
CA GLN A 304 17.75 -0.50 14.34
C GLN A 304 16.45 -1.22 14.01
N ASN A 305 16.15 -2.33 14.71
CA ASN A 305 14.93 -3.12 14.55
C ASN A 305 14.70 -3.68 13.14
N LEU A 306 15.74 -4.21 12.48
CA LEU A 306 15.58 -4.82 11.16
C LEU A 306 14.72 -6.10 11.25
N TYR A 307 13.77 -6.35 10.35
CA TYR A 307 13.56 -5.69 9.07
C TYR A 307 12.43 -4.65 9.07
N GLY A 308 12.11 -4.04 10.21
CA GLY A 308 11.15 -2.93 10.29
C GLY A 308 11.48 -1.80 9.31
N ASN A 309 10.45 -1.21 8.71
CA ASN A 309 10.54 -0.09 7.77
C ASN A 309 11.53 -0.34 6.61
N SER A 310 11.56 -1.57 6.10
CA SER A 310 12.51 -2.01 5.08
C SER A 310 11.80 -2.60 3.87
N ILE A 311 12.36 -2.36 2.69
CA ILE A 311 12.09 -3.19 1.52
C ILE A 311 13.06 -4.37 1.55
N VAL A 312 12.54 -5.59 1.62
CA VAL A 312 13.36 -6.82 1.62
C VAL A 312 13.13 -7.59 0.33
N ALA A 313 14.20 -8.01 -0.33
CA ALA A 313 14.13 -8.92 -1.47
C ALA A 313 14.43 -10.35 -1.02
N VAL A 314 13.59 -11.28 -1.48
CA VAL A 314 13.76 -12.72 -1.27
C VAL A 314 13.62 -13.47 -2.58
N GLU A 315 14.25 -14.64 -2.68
CA GLU A 315 13.94 -15.62 -3.74
C GLU A 315 12.46 -16.01 -3.61
N ALA A 316 11.63 -15.67 -4.60
CA ALA A 316 10.18 -15.85 -4.50
C ALA A 316 9.76 -17.32 -4.31
N ALA A 317 10.55 -18.26 -4.83
CA ALA A 317 10.29 -19.70 -4.72
C ALA A 317 10.58 -20.28 -3.33
N THR A 318 11.51 -19.70 -2.58
CA THR A 318 12.09 -20.31 -1.37
C THR A 318 12.00 -19.44 -0.12
N GLY A 319 11.69 -18.14 -0.27
CA GLY A 319 11.73 -17.18 0.83
C GLY A 319 13.14 -16.80 1.27
N LYS A 320 14.18 -17.29 0.58
CA LYS A 320 15.58 -17.05 0.96
C LYS A 320 15.94 -15.58 0.76
N TYR A 321 16.51 -14.98 1.81
CA TYR A 321 16.99 -13.60 1.82
C TYR A 321 17.99 -13.32 0.69
N LEU A 322 17.82 -12.17 0.02
CA LEU A 322 18.74 -11.66 -0.99
C LEU A 322 19.41 -10.35 -0.54
N TRP A 323 18.61 -9.33 -0.26
CA TRP A 323 19.06 -8.01 0.19
C TRP A 323 17.93 -7.26 0.89
N HIS A 324 18.26 -6.19 1.62
CA HIS A 324 17.25 -5.24 2.11
C HIS A 324 17.76 -3.79 2.00
N PHE A 325 16.82 -2.85 2.07
CA PHE A 325 17.11 -1.43 2.28
C PHE A 325 16.12 -0.87 3.31
N GLN A 326 16.62 -0.39 4.44
CA GLN A 326 15.81 0.22 5.50
C GLN A 326 15.61 1.71 5.22
N THR A 327 14.36 2.17 5.21
CA THR A 327 14.00 3.56 4.88
C THR A 327 13.86 4.45 6.12
N VAL A 328 13.71 3.86 7.31
CA VAL A 328 13.70 4.54 8.61
C VAL A 328 14.34 3.63 9.65
N HIS A 329 15.30 4.14 10.39
CA HIS A 329 15.92 3.46 11.53
C HIS A 329 15.09 3.69 12.80
N HIS A 330 14.83 2.62 13.56
CA HIS A 330 14.14 2.69 14.86
C HIS A 330 12.88 3.55 14.79
N ASP A 331 11.97 3.21 13.88
CA ASP A 331 10.82 4.07 13.61
C ASP A 331 9.90 4.19 14.84
N ILE A 332 9.57 5.43 15.22
CA ILE A 332 8.62 5.81 16.28
C ILE A 332 7.59 6.82 15.76
N TRP A 333 7.36 6.81 14.44
CA TRP A 333 6.51 7.76 13.73
C TRP A 333 5.50 7.09 12.79
N ASP A 334 5.39 5.75 12.78
CA ASP A 334 4.55 5.00 11.83
C ASP A 334 4.82 5.41 10.38
N VAL A 335 6.07 5.28 9.99
CA VAL A 335 6.59 5.62 8.67
C VAL A 335 6.76 4.33 7.88
N ASP A 336 5.68 3.55 7.80
CA ASP A 336 5.56 2.34 7.00
C ASP A 336 5.94 2.54 5.54
N LEU A 337 6.08 1.44 4.79
CA LEU A 337 6.32 1.42 3.34
C LEU A 337 5.04 1.06 2.58
N PRO A 338 4.07 1.98 2.39
CA PRO A 338 2.83 1.62 1.73
C PRO A 338 2.97 1.56 0.20
N ALA A 339 4.04 2.13 -0.36
CA ALA A 339 4.20 2.31 -1.79
C ALA A 339 5.53 1.74 -2.29
N ALA A 340 5.42 0.67 -3.07
CA ALA A 340 6.52 0.14 -3.88
C ALA A 340 6.04 -0.14 -5.31
N THR A 341 6.94 -0.04 -6.29
CA THR A 341 6.63 -0.23 -7.71
C THR A 341 7.89 -0.64 -8.47
N LEU A 342 7.83 -1.74 -9.23
CA LEU A 342 8.93 -2.09 -10.13
C LEU A 342 8.91 -1.15 -11.33
N ILE A 343 10.05 -0.53 -11.60
CA ILE A 343 10.22 0.45 -12.67
C ILE A 343 11.48 0.13 -13.46
N ASP A 344 11.65 0.81 -14.58
CA ASP A 344 12.88 0.77 -15.35
C ASP A 344 13.46 2.19 -15.46
N VAL A 345 14.73 2.35 -15.12
CA VAL A 345 15.43 3.64 -15.13
C VAL A 345 16.41 3.66 -16.31
N LYS A 346 16.23 4.62 -17.21
CA LYS A 346 17.12 4.86 -18.35
C LYS A 346 18.21 5.86 -17.96
N ARG A 347 19.46 5.40 -17.87
CA ARG A 347 20.61 6.27 -17.54
C ARG A 347 21.86 5.82 -18.30
N GLY A 348 22.57 6.77 -18.92
CA GLY A 348 23.82 6.50 -19.63
C GLY A 348 23.67 5.48 -20.76
N GLY A 349 22.54 5.51 -21.49
CA GLY A 349 22.23 4.57 -22.58
C GLY A 349 21.82 3.16 -22.12
N LYS A 350 21.74 2.89 -20.80
CA LYS A 350 21.33 1.61 -20.23
C LYS A 350 19.95 1.70 -19.60
N THR A 351 19.21 0.60 -19.66
CA THR A 351 17.99 0.38 -18.87
C THR A 351 18.37 -0.41 -17.62
N ILE A 352 18.20 0.21 -16.46
CA ILE A 352 18.49 -0.37 -15.14
C ILE A 352 17.16 -0.89 -14.56
N PRO A 353 17.06 -2.18 -14.22
CA PRO A 353 15.89 -2.70 -13.52
C PRO A 353 15.86 -2.12 -12.11
N ALA A 354 14.84 -1.34 -11.80
CA ALA A 354 14.77 -0.57 -10.57
C ALA A 354 13.46 -0.80 -9.81
N ILE A 355 13.43 -0.36 -8.57
CA ILE A 355 12.25 -0.32 -7.73
C ILE A 355 12.17 1.07 -7.10
N ALA A 356 11.00 1.69 -7.23
CA ALA A 356 10.64 2.90 -6.49
C ALA A 356 10.00 2.47 -5.18
N VAL A 357 10.51 2.97 -4.06
CA VAL A 357 9.99 2.70 -2.71
C VAL A 357 9.76 4.03 -2.02
N MET A 358 8.56 4.23 -1.48
CA MET A 358 8.20 5.39 -0.69
C MET A 358 7.63 4.97 0.65
N ASN A 359 8.11 5.62 1.69
CA ASN A 359 7.53 5.53 3.03
C ASN A 359 6.35 6.49 3.19
N LYS A 360 5.59 6.39 4.30
CA LYS A 360 4.47 7.30 4.60
C LYS A 360 4.88 8.78 4.64
N MET A 361 6.16 9.13 4.75
CA MET A 361 6.64 10.52 4.62
C MET A 361 6.76 11.00 3.17
N ALA A 362 6.40 10.19 2.16
CA ALA A 362 6.57 10.48 0.74
C ALA A 362 8.03 10.81 0.36
N ILE A 363 8.98 10.18 1.06
CA ILE A 363 10.40 10.17 0.69
C ILE A 363 10.62 9.01 -0.26
N MET A 364 11.10 9.29 -1.48
CA MET A 364 11.22 8.31 -2.55
C MET A 364 12.66 7.82 -2.71
N PHE A 365 12.87 6.53 -2.50
CA PHE A 365 14.12 5.83 -2.79
C PHE A 365 13.98 5.07 -4.11
N ILE A 366 14.92 5.28 -5.03
CA ILE A 366 15.00 4.52 -6.29
C ILE A 366 16.21 3.61 -6.18
N LEU A 367 15.97 2.31 -6.12
CA LEU A 367 16.99 1.28 -5.90
C LEU A 367 17.13 0.41 -7.14
N ASP A 368 18.34 -0.09 -7.40
CA ASP A 368 18.53 -1.24 -8.29
C ASP A 368 17.80 -2.45 -7.67
N ARG A 369 16.81 -3.01 -8.37
CA ARG A 369 15.95 -4.04 -7.77
C ARG A 369 16.61 -5.42 -7.69
N VAL A 370 17.82 -5.59 -8.24
CA VAL A 370 18.57 -6.84 -8.13
C VAL A 370 19.50 -6.80 -6.92
N THR A 371 20.04 -5.63 -6.59
CA THR A 371 21.09 -5.49 -5.58
C THR A 371 20.68 -4.68 -4.34
N GLY A 372 19.56 -3.96 -4.39
CA GLY A 372 19.11 -3.06 -3.32
C GLY A 372 19.89 -1.74 -3.23
N LYS A 373 20.89 -1.54 -4.09
CA LYS A 373 21.74 -0.34 -4.05
C LYS A 373 20.96 0.88 -4.57
N PRO A 374 21.04 2.04 -3.87
CA PRO A 374 20.44 3.26 -4.37
C PRO A 374 21.01 3.70 -5.72
N LEU A 375 20.14 4.14 -6.63
CA LEU A 375 20.55 4.75 -7.91
C LEU A 375 20.86 6.24 -7.77
N TYR A 376 20.41 6.86 -6.69
CA TYR A 376 20.80 8.21 -6.27
C TYR A 376 21.41 8.12 -4.88
N ASP A 377 22.39 8.97 -4.59
CA ASP A 377 23.07 8.97 -3.29
C ASP A 377 22.06 9.04 -2.15
N VAL A 378 22.28 8.24 -1.11
CA VAL A 378 21.53 8.30 0.15
C VAL A 378 22.50 8.72 1.24
N ARG A 379 22.10 9.69 2.06
CA ARG A 379 22.92 10.22 3.15
C ARG A 379 22.19 10.03 4.47
N GLU A 380 22.94 9.73 5.52
CA GLU A 380 22.46 9.80 6.88
C GLU A 380 22.34 11.27 7.30
N VAL A 381 21.12 11.72 7.60
CA VAL A 381 20.83 13.10 8.02
C VAL A 381 20.51 13.11 9.51
N PRO A 382 21.19 13.93 10.33
CA PRO A 382 20.86 14.07 11.75
C PRO A 382 19.42 14.51 11.99
N VAL A 383 18.77 13.89 12.98
CA VAL A 383 17.39 14.20 13.38
C VAL A 383 17.30 14.46 14.89
N PRO A 384 16.23 15.09 15.41
CA PRO A 384 16.10 15.35 16.84
C PRO A 384 16.04 14.07 17.67
N THR A 385 16.81 14.01 18.76
CA THR A 385 16.79 12.90 19.73
C THR A 385 16.21 13.29 21.09
N ASP A 386 16.14 14.59 21.38
CA ASP A 386 15.68 15.11 22.68
C ASP A 386 14.19 14.82 22.91
N ASN A 387 13.89 14.17 24.03
CA ASN A 387 12.56 13.78 24.45
C ASN A 387 12.44 13.70 25.98
N ASP A 388 11.20 13.63 26.49
CA ASP A 388 10.83 13.56 27.90
C ASP A 388 10.18 12.21 28.29
N THR A 389 10.28 11.20 27.41
CA THR A 389 9.62 9.90 27.55
C THR A 389 10.59 8.75 27.82
N GLY A 390 11.89 9.01 27.91
CA GLY A 390 12.91 7.96 28.02
C GLY A 390 13.08 7.16 26.72
N GLU A 391 12.64 7.73 25.60
CA GLU A 391 12.89 7.20 24.26
C GLU A 391 14.38 7.38 23.88
N HIS A 392 14.88 6.50 23.02
CA HIS A 392 16.22 6.57 22.44
C HIS A 392 16.13 6.62 20.90
N PRO A 393 15.66 7.74 20.31
CA PRO A 393 15.51 7.84 18.86
C PRO A 393 16.86 7.61 18.16
N TRP A 394 16.83 6.96 16.99
CA TRP A 394 18.04 6.82 16.19
C TRP A 394 18.51 8.21 15.72
N PRO A 395 19.80 8.55 15.86
CA PRO A 395 20.29 9.92 15.71
C PRO A 395 20.30 10.44 14.26
N THR A 396 20.17 9.56 13.28
CA THR A 396 20.17 9.90 11.85
C THR A 396 19.03 9.19 11.12
N GLN A 397 18.67 9.66 9.92
CA GLN A 397 17.78 8.93 9.03
C GLN A 397 18.28 8.96 7.59
N PRO A 398 18.05 7.91 6.80
CA PRO A 398 18.47 7.87 5.40
C PRO A 398 17.63 8.85 4.58
N MET A 399 18.30 9.69 3.79
CA MET A 399 17.67 10.67 2.92
C MET A 399 18.25 10.58 1.50
N PRO A 400 17.42 10.37 0.47
CA PRO A 400 17.90 10.36 -0.91
C PRO A 400 18.26 11.79 -1.33
N ALA A 401 19.34 11.92 -2.10
CA ALA A 401 19.71 13.17 -2.76
C ALA A 401 18.71 13.53 -3.85
N LYS A 402 18.09 12.53 -4.49
CA LYS A 402 16.98 12.67 -5.41
C LYS A 402 16.04 11.45 -5.39
N PRO A 403 14.74 11.65 -5.63
CA PRO A 403 14.06 12.95 -5.61
C PRO A 403 14.12 13.61 -4.23
N ALA A 404 13.96 14.94 -4.19
CA ALA A 404 13.67 15.61 -2.94
C ALA A 404 12.33 15.09 -2.36
N PRO A 405 12.11 15.15 -1.03
CA PRO A 405 10.86 14.74 -0.42
C PRO A 405 9.63 15.34 -1.11
N LEU A 406 8.60 14.54 -1.31
CA LEU A 406 7.44 14.96 -2.11
C LEU A 406 6.37 15.69 -1.29
N SER A 407 6.35 15.49 0.03
CA SER A 407 5.48 16.16 0.99
C SER A 407 6.29 17.07 1.94
N ARG A 408 5.57 17.83 2.77
CA ARG A 408 6.16 18.58 3.89
C ARG A 408 6.68 17.61 4.95
N LEU A 409 7.82 17.94 5.56
CA LEU A 409 8.47 17.13 6.60
C LEU A 409 8.58 17.83 7.97
N SER A 410 8.08 19.06 8.08
CA SER A 410 8.15 19.87 9.30
C SER A 410 6.93 20.77 9.42
N PHE A 411 6.63 21.19 10.64
CA PHE A 411 5.57 22.16 10.92
C PHE A 411 6.09 23.36 11.67
N ARG A 412 5.68 24.56 11.23
CA ARG A 412 5.86 25.81 11.96
C ARG A 412 4.51 26.44 12.28
N MET A 413 4.42 27.15 13.41
CA MET A 413 3.18 27.80 13.83
C MET A 413 2.71 28.91 12.86
N ASP A 414 3.62 29.51 12.09
CA ASP A 414 3.28 30.47 11.03
C ASP A 414 2.72 29.81 9.75
N GLU A 415 2.65 28.48 9.71
CA GLU A 415 2.02 27.69 8.65
C GLU A 415 0.59 27.26 8.98
N MET A 416 -0.01 27.85 10.02
CA MET A 416 -1.44 27.72 10.29
C MET A 416 -2.26 28.29 9.14
N VAL A 417 -3.39 27.64 8.85
CA VAL A 417 -4.33 28.07 7.83
C VAL A 417 -4.86 29.46 8.16
N ALA A 418 -4.90 30.37 7.17
CA ALA A 418 -5.57 31.65 7.33
C ALA A 418 -7.09 31.43 7.35
N GLY A 419 -7.60 30.80 6.27
CA GLY A 419 -8.94 30.20 6.17
C GLY A 419 -10.12 31.12 6.48
N PRO A 420 -11.34 30.60 6.40
CA PRO A 420 -12.50 31.26 7.00
C PRO A 420 -12.31 31.45 8.51
N PRO A 421 -12.88 32.50 9.13
CA PRO A 421 -12.75 32.75 10.58
C PRO A 421 -13.15 31.56 11.46
N ALA A 422 -14.17 30.80 11.07
CA ALA A 422 -14.63 29.61 11.79
C ALA A 422 -13.57 28.50 11.80
N LEU A 423 -12.97 28.20 10.64
CA LEU A 423 -11.86 27.23 10.53
C LEU A 423 -10.68 27.68 11.40
N ARG A 424 -10.31 28.97 11.31
CA ARG A 424 -9.20 29.50 12.09
C ARG A 424 -9.43 29.36 13.60
N ALA A 425 -10.61 29.73 14.08
CA ALA A 425 -10.97 29.62 15.49
C ALA A 425 -10.93 28.17 16.00
N THR A 426 -11.43 27.21 15.22
CA THR A 426 -11.34 25.77 15.54
C THR A 426 -9.89 25.32 15.64
N CYS A 427 -9.05 25.71 14.68
CA CYS A 427 -7.64 25.34 14.68
C CYS A 427 -6.86 25.97 15.84
N ASP A 428 -7.12 27.23 16.18
CA ASP A 428 -6.52 27.89 17.35
C ASP A 428 -6.94 27.22 18.67
N LYS A 429 -8.20 26.75 18.75
CA LYS A 429 -8.67 25.96 19.89
C LYS A 429 -7.90 24.63 20.02
N ILE A 430 -7.68 23.91 18.91
CA ILE A 430 -6.88 22.67 18.92
C ILE A 430 -5.46 22.95 19.42
N VAL A 431 -4.85 24.05 18.96
CA VAL A 431 -3.51 24.49 19.41
C VAL A 431 -3.49 24.69 20.92
N ALA A 432 -4.48 25.42 21.47
CA ALA A 432 -4.57 25.69 22.90
C ALA A 432 -4.82 24.42 23.72
N ASP A 433 -5.80 23.62 23.34
CA ASP A 433 -6.25 22.43 24.08
C ASP A 433 -5.15 21.35 24.14
N MET A 434 -4.42 21.13 23.04
CA MET A 434 -3.36 20.12 22.96
C MET A 434 -1.95 20.66 23.25
N LYS A 435 -1.82 21.98 23.47
CA LYS A 435 -0.52 22.67 23.55
C LYS A 435 0.37 22.32 22.36
N VAL A 436 -0.16 22.49 21.15
CA VAL A 436 0.53 22.07 19.92
C VAL A 436 1.86 22.82 19.77
N ALA A 437 2.92 22.06 19.55
CA ALA A 437 4.27 22.53 19.31
C ALA A 437 4.69 22.31 17.85
N PRO A 438 5.52 23.20 17.28
CA PRO A 438 6.13 22.99 15.98
C PRO A 438 7.03 21.74 15.97
N SER A 439 7.27 21.19 14.80
CA SER A 439 8.08 19.98 14.62
C SER A 439 9.16 20.18 13.56
N LYS A 440 10.30 19.53 13.79
CA LYS A 440 11.28 19.23 12.75
C LYS A 440 10.97 17.86 12.14
N MET A 441 11.62 17.57 11.03
CA MET A 441 11.63 16.22 10.44
C MET A 441 12.08 15.20 11.49
N PHE A 442 11.29 14.12 11.66
CA PHE A 442 11.50 13.09 12.68
C PHE A 442 11.60 13.64 14.12
N GLN A 443 10.79 14.63 14.49
CA GLN A 443 10.68 15.07 15.89
C GLN A 443 9.99 13.96 16.73
N PRO A 444 10.64 13.40 17.77
CA PRO A 444 9.98 12.46 18.67
C PRO A 444 8.77 13.08 19.38
N LEU A 445 7.75 12.28 19.66
CA LEU A 445 6.62 12.70 20.47
C LEU A 445 7.04 12.94 21.93
N ARG A 446 6.26 13.78 22.63
CA ARG A 446 6.58 14.24 24.00
C ARG A 446 5.37 14.12 24.92
N ALA A 447 5.63 14.12 26.22
CA ALA A 447 4.60 14.08 27.25
C ALA A 447 4.04 15.47 27.56
N GLU A 448 4.84 16.53 27.47
CA GLU A 448 4.43 17.89 27.90
C GLU A 448 3.58 18.66 26.88
N SER A 449 3.76 18.38 25.58
CA SER A 449 3.12 19.10 24.47
C SER A 449 2.83 18.17 23.29
N ALA A 450 1.76 18.42 22.54
CA ALA A 450 1.51 17.70 21.30
C ALA A 450 2.45 18.15 20.17
N VAL A 451 3.19 17.22 19.58
CA VAL A 451 4.07 17.50 18.43
C VAL A 451 3.24 17.37 17.15
N ALA A 452 3.10 18.45 16.38
CA ALA A 452 2.44 18.40 15.07
C ALA A 452 3.45 18.02 13.99
N PHE A 453 3.63 16.73 13.73
CA PHE A 453 4.58 16.23 12.73
C PHE A 453 3.94 16.11 11.34
N PHE A 454 4.79 16.18 10.31
CA PHE A 454 4.43 16.18 8.90
C PHE A 454 5.20 15.10 8.11
N PRO A 455 4.52 14.42 7.19
CA PRO A 455 3.09 14.18 7.23
C PRO A 455 2.72 13.43 8.53
N GLY A 456 1.49 13.62 8.98
CA GLY A 456 0.94 12.98 10.17
C GLY A 456 0.68 11.48 9.94
N SER A 457 -0.03 10.84 10.86
CA SER A 457 -0.31 9.38 10.82
C SER A 457 -1.08 8.90 9.58
N PHE A 458 -1.74 9.80 8.85
CA PHE A 458 -2.38 9.47 7.57
C PHE A 458 -1.35 9.27 6.44
N GLY A 459 -0.11 9.72 6.65
CA GLY A 459 0.93 9.74 5.65
C GLY A 459 0.73 10.83 4.59
N GLY A 460 1.84 11.18 3.95
CA GLY A 460 1.87 11.91 2.70
C GLY A 460 1.56 11.00 1.53
N ILE A 461 1.71 9.68 1.70
CA ILE A 461 1.27 8.65 0.78
C ILE A 461 0.83 7.43 1.59
N ASP A 462 -0.12 6.67 1.04
CA ASP A 462 -0.71 5.49 1.67
C ASP A 462 -0.84 4.34 0.63
N TRP A 463 -1.74 3.38 0.82
CA TRP A 463 -1.83 2.10 0.08
C TRP A 463 -2.02 2.23 -1.43
N GLY A 464 -2.51 3.37 -1.92
CA GLY A 464 -2.76 3.61 -3.33
C GLY A 464 -1.50 3.48 -4.20
N SER A 465 -0.34 3.86 -3.65
CA SER A 465 0.94 4.01 -4.36
C SER A 465 0.83 4.93 -5.59
N GLY A 466 1.89 5.01 -6.40
CA GLY A 466 1.90 5.73 -7.68
C GLY A 466 1.87 4.80 -8.90
N ALA A 467 1.75 5.41 -10.08
CA ALA A 467 1.72 4.74 -11.38
C ALA A 467 2.92 5.18 -12.25
N PHE A 468 3.54 4.22 -12.92
CA PHE A 468 4.75 4.43 -13.72
C PHE A 468 4.45 4.30 -15.22
N ASP A 469 4.69 5.36 -16.00
CA ASP A 469 4.66 5.30 -17.45
C ASP A 469 6.07 4.99 -18.01
N PRO A 470 6.32 3.76 -18.52
CA PRO A 470 7.64 3.37 -19.02
C PRO A 470 8.06 4.11 -20.30
N ALA A 471 7.12 4.70 -21.05
CA ALA A 471 7.44 5.43 -22.27
C ALA A 471 8.11 6.78 -21.95
N SER A 472 7.51 7.56 -21.05
CA SER A 472 8.02 8.86 -20.62
C SER A 472 9.04 8.78 -19.48
N GLY A 473 9.04 7.69 -18.70
CA GLY A 473 9.81 7.59 -17.47
C GLY A 473 9.22 8.41 -16.31
N LEU A 474 7.95 8.77 -16.39
CA LEU A 474 7.25 9.50 -15.33
C LEU A 474 6.60 8.53 -14.33
N TYR A 475 6.87 8.77 -13.06
CA TYR A 475 6.17 8.16 -11.93
C TYR A 475 5.20 9.19 -11.35
N VAL A 476 3.89 8.94 -11.47
CA VAL A 476 2.84 9.86 -11.05
C VAL A 476 2.19 9.37 -9.76
N VAL A 477 2.08 10.23 -8.76
CA VAL A 477 1.59 9.86 -7.42
C VAL A 477 0.85 11.01 -6.74
N ASN A 478 -0.23 10.71 -6.03
CA ASN A 478 -0.89 11.67 -5.16
C ASN A 478 -0.17 11.76 -3.81
N ILE A 479 -0.02 12.98 -3.30
CA ILE A 479 0.54 13.22 -1.97
C ILE A 479 -0.39 14.09 -1.11
N ASN A 480 -0.36 13.86 0.19
CA ASN A 480 -1.10 14.63 1.19
C ASN A 480 -0.15 15.47 2.04
N ASN A 481 -0.56 16.70 2.34
CA ASN A 481 0.07 17.55 3.35
C ASN A 481 -0.91 17.73 4.51
N LEU A 482 -0.99 16.73 5.39
CA LEU A 482 -1.77 16.75 6.62
C LEU A 482 -0.86 16.52 7.84
N ALA A 483 -0.90 17.38 8.84
CA ALA A 483 -0.18 17.19 10.10
C ALA A 483 -0.97 16.36 11.12
N SER A 484 -0.28 15.78 12.10
CA SER A 484 -0.88 15.10 13.25
C SER A 484 -0.29 15.62 14.57
N PRO A 485 -1.01 16.45 15.35
CA PRO A 485 -0.59 16.82 16.69
C PRO A 485 -0.77 15.64 17.63
N GLN A 486 0.31 15.07 18.16
CA GLN A 486 0.22 13.92 19.07
C GLN A 486 1.07 14.09 20.32
N GLN A 487 0.55 13.58 21.42
CA GLN A 487 1.14 13.69 22.76
C GLN A 487 1.19 12.30 23.39
N MET A 488 2.30 12.01 24.06
CA MET A 488 2.48 10.76 24.82
C MET A 488 1.91 10.91 26.23
N ALA A 489 1.46 9.80 26.80
CA ALA A 489 1.10 9.68 28.20
C ALA A 489 1.57 8.34 28.75
N LYS A 490 1.95 8.35 30.03
CA LYS A 490 2.27 7.13 30.76
C LYS A 490 0.99 6.33 30.99
N GLN A 491 1.03 5.05 30.66
CA GLN A 491 -0.07 4.11 30.84
C GLN A 491 -0.03 3.51 32.26
N GLU A 492 -1.11 2.86 32.68
CA GLU A 492 -1.24 2.26 34.02
C GLU A 492 -0.17 1.20 34.29
N ASP A 493 0.25 0.45 33.26
CA ASP A 493 1.31 -0.56 33.32
C ASP A 493 2.74 0.03 33.31
N GLY A 494 2.85 1.35 33.30
CA GLY A 494 4.11 2.09 33.29
C GLY A 494 4.74 2.27 31.91
N THR A 495 4.16 1.71 30.85
CA THR A 495 4.58 1.94 29.46
C THR A 495 4.15 3.32 28.95
N TRP A 496 4.58 3.68 27.75
CA TRP A 496 4.15 4.92 27.08
C TRP A 496 3.17 4.61 25.93
N GLY A 497 2.11 5.41 25.86
CA GLY A 497 1.09 5.33 24.81
C GLY A 497 0.61 6.71 24.38
N LEU A 498 -0.24 6.78 23.36
CA LEU A 498 -0.84 8.05 22.93
C LEU A 498 -1.87 8.54 23.94
N LYS A 499 -1.77 9.80 24.37
CA LYS A 499 -2.68 10.41 25.35
C LYS A 499 -4.13 10.49 24.86
N SER A 500 -4.33 10.74 23.58
CA SER A 500 -5.65 10.94 22.97
C SER A 500 -5.83 10.08 21.71
N GLY A 501 -5.06 8.99 21.61
CA GLY A 501 -5.00 8.17 20.40
C GLY A 501 -4.50 8.95 19.18
N TYR A 502 -4.82 8.43 18.00
CA TYR A 502 -4.48 9.05 16.73
C TYR A 502 -5.26 10.34 16.50
N ALA A 503 -4.53 11.46 16.39
CA ALA A 503 -5.10 12.77 16.10
C ALA A 503 -4.58 13.33 14.77
N TYR A 504 -5.43 14.13 14.12
CA TYR A 504 -5.18 14.77 12.83
C TYR A 504 -5.46 16.26 12.94
N PHE A 505 -4.61 17.09 12.33
CA PHE A 505 -4.73 18.54 12.45
C PHE A 505 -5.75 19.09 11.47
N LEU A 506 -7.03 18.86 11.75
CA LEU A 506 -8.15 19.27 10.92
C LEU A 506 -9.31 19.77 11.77
N ASP A 507 -10.16 20.58 11.16
CA ASP A 507 -11.49 20.88 11.69
C ASP A 507 -12.35 19.60 11.64
N PRO A 508 -12.82 19.07 12.77
CA PRO A 508 -13.58 17.84 12.82
C PRO A 508 -14.92 17.91 12.09
N GLU A 509 -15.47 19.11 11.86
CA GLU A 509 -16.74 19.28 11.15
C GLU A 509 -16.53 19.25 9.63
N THR A 510 -15.68 20.13 9.12
CA THR A 510 -15.45 20.29 7.67
C THR A 510 -14.39 19.34 7.10
N GLY A 511 -13.57 18.73 7.96
CA GLY A 511 -12.40 17.94 7.56
C GLY A 511 -11.28 18.77 6.92
N ASN A 512 -11.36 20.11 6.97
CA ASN A 512 -10.33 20.99 6.42
C ASN A 512 -9.09 20.98 7.33
N PRO A 513 -7.89 20.72 6.80
CA PRO A 513 -6.65 20.80 7.56
C PRO A 513 -6.38 22.20 8.13
N CYS A 514 -5.78 22.22 9.32
CA CYS A 514 -5.38 23.44 10.02
C CYS A 514 -4.06 24.03 9.55
N SER A 515 -3.41 23.41 8.57
CA SER A 515 -2.19 23.89 7.95
C SER A 515 -2.47 24.61 6.63
N LYS A 516 -1.56 25.45 6.16
CA LYS A 516 -1.66 26.10 4.85
C LYS A 516 -1.73 25.08 3.70
N PRO A 517 -2.54 25.36 2.64
CA PRO A 517 -2.57 24.56 1.43
C PRO A 517 -1.27 24.66 0.59
N PRO A 518 -1.07 23.78 -0.41
CA PRO A 518 -2.00 22.71 -0.85
C PRO A 518 -1.99 21.50 0.09
N TRP A 519 -3.18 20.96 0.35
CA TRP A 519 -3.40 19.78 1.22
C TRP A 519 -3.31 18.47 0.45
N GLY A 520 -3.61 18.49 -0.84
CA GLY A 520 -3.51 17.35 -1.74
C GLY A 520 -2.90 17.78 -3.06
N GLU A 521 -1.94 17.02 -3.55
CA GLU A 521 -1.27 17.26 -4.83
C GLU A 521 -1.17 15.96 -5.63
N LEU A 522 -1.11 16.08 -6.95
CA LEU A 522 -0.66 15.04 -7.87
C LEU A 522 0.72 15.47 -8.38
N VAL A 523 1.70 14.59 -8.23
CA VAL A 523 3.12 14.88 -8.51
C VAL A 523 3.65 13.87 -9.50
N ALA A 524 4.38 14.33 -10.53
CA ALA A 524 5.15 13.46 -11.40
C ALA A 524 6.64 13.63 -11.16
N VAL A 525 7.33 12.51 -10.97
CA VAL A 525 8.78 12.41 -10.87
C VAL A 525 9.32 11.76 -12.14
N ASN A 526 10.31 12.36 -12.78
CA ASN A 526 11.07 11.70 -13.83
C ASN A 526 12.11 10.77 -13.20
N VAL A 527 11.88 9.46 -13.23
CA VAL A 527 12.73 8.48 -12.52
C VAL A 527 14.17 8.41 -13.05
N ASN A 528 14.38 8.86 -14.29
CA ASN A 528 15.70 8.85 -14.95
C ASN A 528 16.63 9.96 -14.43
N THR A 529 16.04 11.07 -14.01
CA THR A 529 16.75 12.27 -13.52
C THR A 529 16.61 12.47 -12.01
N GLY A 530 15.54 11.93 -11.42
CA GLY A 530 15.14 12.10 -10.04
C GLY A 530 14.42 13.43 -9.78
N ASP A 531 14.16 14.22 -10.83
CA ASP A 531 13.56 15.54 -10.69
C ASP A 531 12.04 15.47 -10.77
N VAL A 532 11.37 16.35 -10.02
CA VAL A 532 9.92 16.56 -10.14
C VAL A 532 9.66 17.23 -11.48
N ALA A 533 8.91 16.55 -12.35
CA ALA A 533 8.53 17.04 -13.67
C ALA A 533 7.39 18.06 -13.59
N TRP A 534 6.39 17.81 -12.73
CA TRP A 534 5.29 18.73 -12.47
C TRP A 534 4.58 18.40 -11.15
N ARG A 535 3.85 19.38 -10.62
CA ARG A 535 2.92 19.29 -9.49
C ARG A 535 1.60 19.95 -9.87
N SER A 536 0.49 19.30 -9.54
CA SER A 536 -0.87 19.84 -9.72
C SER A 536 -1.62 19.73 -8.40
N VAL A 537 -2.37 20.76 -8.02
CA VAL A 537 -3.30 20.66 -6.88
C VAL A 537 -4.35 19.60 -7.21
N LEU A 538 -4.60 18.69 -6.25
CA LEU A 538 -5.49 17.56 -6.44
C LEU A 538 -6.68 17.65 -5.48
N GLY A 539 -7.87 17.68 -6.05
CA GLY A 539 -9.14 17.79 -5.31
C GLY A 539 -9.70 19.20 -5.37
N ASP A 540 -11.03 19.29 -5.38
CA ASP A 540 -11.79 20.52 -5.34
C ASP A 540 -12.24 20.77 -3.87
N ASN A 541 -12.33 22.04 -3.49
CA ASN A 541 -12.91 22.44 -2.21
C ASN A 541 -14.19 23.24 -2.45
N GLU A 542 -15.25 22.92 -1.72
CA GLU A 542 -16.54 23.61 -1.85
C GLU A 542 -16.52 25.02 -1.25
N ASP A 543 -15.60 25.30 -0.32
CA ASP A 543 -15.40 26.63 0.22
C ASP A 543 -14.65 27.52 -0.80
N PRO A 544 -15.26 28.62 -1.29
CA PRO A 544 -14.62 29.50 -2.26
C PRO A 544 -13.31 30.12 -1.77
N ALA A 545 -13.14 30.31 -0.45
CA ALA A 545 -11.89 30.81 0.14
C ALA A 545 -10.75 29.79 0.10
N LEU A 546 -11.07 28.52 -0.18
CA LEU A 546 -10.15 27.40 -0.20
C LEU A 546 -10.16 26.66 -1.56
N LYS A 547 -10.66 27.30 -2.62
CA LYS A 547 -10.84 26.67 -3.95
C LYS A 547 -9.56 26.04 -4.53
N ASP A 548 -8.39 26.61 -4.21
CA ASP A 548 -7.07 26.14 -4.67
C ASP A 548 -6.33 25.30 -3.61
N ALA A 549 -7.03 24.90 -2.54
CA ALA A 549 -6.42 24.20 -1.42
C ALA A 549 -6.14 22.72 -1.69
N GLY A 550 -6.78 22.12 -2.69
CA GLY A 550 -6.80 20.68 -2.86
C GLY A 550 -7.65 19.99 -1.80
N GLY A 551 -7.64 18.67 -1.81
CA GLY A 551 -8.32 17.84 -0.82
C GLY A 551 -7.46 16.66 -0.42
N ILE A 552 -7.65 16.19 0.82
CA ILE A 552 -7.05 14.93 1.26
C ILE A 552 -7.51 13.81 0.32
N SER A 553 -6.58 12.96 -0.05
CA SER A 553 -6.77 11.86 -0.97
C SER A 553 -6.37 10.52 -0.34
N ALA A 554 -7.13 9.47 -0.62
CA ALA A 554 -6.77 8.09 -0.31
C ALA A 554 -6.94 7.24 -1.58
N GLY A 555 -6.14 6.19 -1.76
CA GLY A 555 -6.06 5.49 -3.05
C GLY A 555 -5.02 6.13 -3.99
N GLY A 556 -5.02 5.71 -5.27
CA GLY A 556 -3.91 5.98 -6.18
C GLY A 556 -4.31 6.15 -7.65
N PRO A 557 -3.37 6.60 -8.51
CA PRO A 557 -3.59 6.78 -9.93
C PRO A 557 -3.33 5.51 -10.77
N ILE A 558 -3.75 5.55 -12.03
CA ILE A 558 -3.24 4.70 -13.12
C ILE A 558 -2.70 5.56 -14.26
N THR A 559 -1.81 5.01 -15.09
CA THR A 559 -1.40 5.62 -16.35
C THR A 559 -1.77 4.75 -17.56
N THR A 560 -1.86 5.34 -18.75
CA THR A 560 -2.09 4.63 -20.00
C THR A 560 -1.02 4.95 -21.04
N ALA A 561 -0.79 4.03 -21.98
CA ALA A 561 0.13 4.22 -23.09
C ALA A 561 -0.30 5.30 -24.10
N SER A 562 -1.52 5.83 -23.98
CA SER A 562 -1.99 7.03 -24.70
C SER A 562 -1.59 8.34 -24.03
N GLY A 563 -0.97 8.31 -22.84
CA GLY A 563 -0.52 9.51 -22.12
C GLY A 563 -1.58 10.13 -21.21
N LEU A 564 -2.48 9.31 -20.64
CA LEU A 564 -3.45 9.73 -19.64
C LEU A 564 -3.12 9.17 -18.26
N THR A 565 -3.36 9.98 -17.24
CA THR A 565 -3.38 9.58 -15.83
C THR A 565 -4.80 9.69 -15.29
N PHE A 566 -5.38 8.60 -14.79
CA PHE A 566 -6.69 8.62 -14.13
C PHE A 566 -6.57 8.48 -12.61
N ILE A 567 -7.38 9.24 -11.86
CA ILE A 567 -7.40 9.19 -10.39
C ILE A 567 -8.75 9.65 -9.82
N GLY A 568 -9.28 8.92 -8.84
CA GLY A 568 -10.55 9.21 -8.15
C GLY A 568 -10.44 9.40 -6.62
N ALA A 569 -9.20 9.58 -6.16
CA ALA A 569 -8.76 9.43 -4.76
C ALA A 569 -9.25 10.51 -3.77
N THR A 570 -9.83 11.61 -4.26
CA THR A 570 -10.10 12.81 -3.46
C THR A 570 -11.48 12.80 -2.83
N ARG A 571 -11.59 13.43 -1.65
CA ARG A 571 -12.83 13.52 -0.85
C ARG A 571 -14.04 14.16 -1.57
N ASP A 572 -13.81 14.88 -2.65
CA ASP A 572 -14.84 15.54 -3.45
C ASP A 572 -15.54 14.60 -4.46
N SER A 573 -15.23 13.29 -4.40
CA SER A 573 -15.92 12.27 -5.19
C SER A 573 -15.86 12.50 -6.70
N MET A 574 -14.72 12.96 -7.22
CA MET A 574 -14.52 13.15 -8.66
C MET A 574 -13.53 12.13 -9.22
N ILE A 575 -13.87 11.48 -10.34
CA ILE A 575 -12.89 10.78 -11.19
C ILE A 575 -12.30 11.81 -12.16
N ARG A 576 -10.99 11.82 -12.33
CA ARG A 576 -10.25 12.78 -13.18
C ARG A 576 -9.38 12.07 -14.19
N ALA A 577 -9.16 12.72 -15.33
CA ALA A 577 -8.12 12.38 -16.30
C ALA A 577 -7.19 13.57 -16.51
N PHE A 578 -5.89 13.34 -16.34
CA PHE A 578 -4.83 14.31 -16.60
C PHE A 578 -3.99 13.87 -17.80
N GLU A 579 -3.45 14.82 -18.55
CA GLU A 579 -2.35 14.55 -19.49
C GLU A 579 -1.09 14.19 -18.69
N THR A 580 -0.62 12.94 -18.78
CA THR A 580 0.48 12.41 -17.95
C THR A 580 1.75 13.25 -18.04
N ARG A 581 2.06 13.79 -19.22
CA ARG A 581 3.30 14.54 -19.46
C ARG A 581 3.30 15.93 -18.79
N THR A 582 2.13 16.55 -18.65
CA THR A 582 2.02 17.97 -18.26
C THR A 582 1.28 18.20 -16.95
N GLY A 583 0.55 17.19 -16.44
CA GLY A 583 -0.30 17.33 -15.26
C GLY A 583 -1.56 18.17 -15.50
N ARG A 584 -1.89 18.47 -16.77
CA ARG A 584 -3.06 19.26 -17.14
C ARG A 584 -4.33 18.41 -17.07
N LEU A 585 -5.32 18.87 -16.31
CA LEU A 585 -6.65 18.24 -16.24
C LEU A 585 -7.36 18.33 -17.61
N LEU A 586 -7.86 17.20 -18.11
CA LEU A 586 -8.54 17.09 -19.40
C LEU A 586 -10.02 16.77 -19.28
N TRP A 587 -10.37 16.00 -18.25
CA TRP A 587 -11.72 15.53 -18.03
C TRP A 587 -11.93 15.22 -16.55
N LYS A 588 -13.16 15.41 -16.07
CA LYS A 588 -13.60 14.93 -14.76
C LYS A 588 -15.09 14.62 -14.80
N ASP A 589 -15.53 13.66 -13.99
CA ASP A 589 -16.95 13.36 -13.74
C ASP A 589 -17.18 13.14 -12.24
N ARG A 590 -18.40 13.41 -11.77
CA ARG A 590 -18.81 13.25 -10.36
C ARG A 590 -19.23 11.82 -10.10
N LEU A 591 -18.49 11.11 -9.27
CA LEU A 591 -18.87 9.78 -8.79
C LEU A 591 -19.97 9.86 -7.70
N PRO A 592 -20.72 8.78 -7.47
CA PRO A 592 -21.65 8.68 -6.34
C PRO A 592 -20.97 8.87 -4.97
N ALA A 593 -19.71 8.46 -4.85
CA ALA A 593 -18.84 8.69 -3.70
C ALA A 593 -17.36 8.62 -4.13
N SER A 594 -16.44 8.93 -3.23
CA SER A 594 -14.99 8.91 -3.52
C SER A 594 -14.47 7.49 -3.78
N ASN A 595 -13.47 7.39 -4.66
CA ASN A 595 -12.78 6.15 -4.97
C ASN A 595 -11.48 6.05 -4.18
N TYR A 596 -11.51 5.31 -3.08
CA TYR A 596 -10.35 5.11 -2.21
C TYR A 596 -9.56 3.83 -2.51
N GLY A 597 -9.91 3.13 -3.59
CA GLY A 597 -9.06 2.15 -4.26
C GLY A 597 -8.19 2.81 -5.35
N THR A 598 -7.82 2.02 -6.36
CA THR A 598 -7.21 2.55 -7.60
C THR A 598 -8.21 2.35 -8.74
N PRO A 599 -8.40 3.30 -9.67
CA PRO A 599 -9.15 3.05 -10.90
C PRO A 599 -8.51 1.90 -11.69
N MET A 600 -9.24 1.31 -12.63
CA MET A 600 -8.68 0.32 -13.55
C MET A 600 -9.14 0.62 -14.97
N THR A 601 -8.32 0.29 -15.97
CA THR A 601 -8.74 0.34 -17.37
C THR A 601 -8.45 -0.98 -18.06
N PHE A 602 -9.45 -1.47 -18.79
CA PHE A 602 -9.47 -2.81 -19.34
C PHE A 602 -10.15 -2.82 -20.71
N ALA A 603 -9.91 -3.90 -21.47
CA ALA A 603 -10.62 -4.14 -22.72
C ALA A 603 -11.89 -4.96 -22.45
N LEU A 604 -13.01 -4.48 -22.99
CA LEU A 604 -14.24 -5.24 -23.10
C LEU A 604 -14.10 -6.33 -24.17
N PRO A 605 -14.97 -7.36 -24.14
CA PRO A 605 -15.18 -8.23 -25.30
C PRO A 605 -15.35 -7.39 -26.58
N GLY A 606 -14.56 -7.70 -27.62
CA GLY A 606 -14.52 -6.91 -28.86
C GLY A 606 -13.51 -5.74 -28.86
N GLY A 607 -12.74 -5.53 -27.78
CA GLY A 607 -11.58 -4.65 -27.77
C GLY A 607 -11.84 -3.18 -27.40
N ARG A 608 -13.08 -2.79 -27.10
CA ARG A 608 -13.41 -1.44 -26.61
C ARG A 608 -12.79 -1.24 -25.22
N GLN A 609 -12.02 -0.17 -25.05
CA GLN A 609 -11.42 0.20 -23.78
C GLN A 609 -12.47 0.82 -22.85
N ALA A 610 -12.46 0.41 -21.60
CA ALA A 610 -13.28 0.94 -20.53
C ALA A 610 -12.42 1.42 -19.35
N LEU A 611 -12.99 2.30 -18.53
CA LEU A 611 -12.44 2.76 -17.25
C LEU A 611 -13.41 2.38 -16.14
N GLY A 612 -12.97 1.60 -15.16
CA GLY A 612 -13.77 1.17 -14.00
C GLY A 612 -13.30 1.80 -12.70
N VAL A 613 -14.24 2.11 -11.82
CA VAL A 613 -14.01 2.78 -10.54
C VAL A 613 -14.93 2.20 -9.48
N VAL A 614 -14.41 1.95 -8.27
CA VAL A 614 -15.22 1.56 -7.09
C VAL A 614 -15.46 2.80 -6.23
N ALA A 615 -16.71 3.23 -6.11
CA ALA A 615 -17.12 4.47 -5.47
C ALA A 615 -17.95 4.17 -4.20
N THR A 616 -17.29 4.23 -3.03
CA THR A 616 -17.96 4.01 -1.74
C THR A 616 -17.83 5.16 -0.76
N GLY A 617 -16.77 5.97 -0.86
CA GLY A 617 -16.37 6.84 0.24
C GLY A 617 -15.82 6.04 1.44
N GLY A 618 -15.83 6.65 2.63
CA GLY A 618 -15.49 5.97 3.89
C GLY A 618 -14.02 6.05 4.34
N PHE A 619 -13.19 6.82 3.65
CA PHE A 619 -11.80 7.14 4.03
C PHE A 619 -11.56 8.64 3.89
N ALA A 620 -10.31 9.08 4.15
CA ALA A 620 -9.92 10.51 4.17
C ALA A 620 -10.91 11.39 4.96
N PHE A 621 -11.32 10.88 6.13
CA PHE A 621 -12.23 11.54 7.08
C PHE A 621 -13.66 11.79 6.54
N GLN A 622 -14.05 11.09 5.47
CA GLN A 622 -15.42 11.11 4.93
C GLN A 622 -16.17 9.82 5.27
N PRO A 623 -17.49 9.88 5.50
CA PRO A 623 -18.31 8.69 5.64
C PRO A 623 -18.39 7.92 4.32
N ALA A 624 -18.73 6.63 4.40
CA ALA A 624 -19.15 5.89 3.21
C ALA A 624 -20.57 6.34 2.83
N THR A 625 -20.86 6.58 1.57
CA THR A 625 -22.17 7.12 1.13
C THR A 625 -22.73 6.44 -0.12
N ALA A 626 -22.00 5.49 -0.69
CA ALA A 626 -22.42 4.72 -1.85
C ALA A 626 -21.78 3.32 -1.82
N ASP A 627 -22.15 2.49 -2.79
CA ASP A 627 -21.72 1.10 -2.93
C ASP A 627 -21.47 0.70 -4.39
N GLU A 628 -21.19 1.66 -5.27
CA GLU A 628 -21.23 1.45 -6.71
C GLU A 628 -19.87 1.10 -7.30
N VAL A 629 -19.86 0.18 -8.27
CA VAL A 629 -18.86 0.14 -9.33
C VAL A 629 -19.41 0.95 -10.49
N VAL A 630 -18.65 1.93 -10.99
CA VAL A 630 -19.00 2.74 -12.16
C VAL A 630 -18.02 2.45 -13.28
N VAL A 631 -18.54 2.16 -14.48
CA VAL A 631 -17.72 1.91 -15.67
C VAL A 631 -18.03 2.93 -16.76
N TYR A 632 -16.98 3.47 -17.38
CA TYR A 632 -17.02 4.44 -18.46
C TYR A 632 -16.44 3.84 -19.75
N ALA A 633 -16.93 4.29 -20.91
CA ALA A 633 -16.32 4.02 -22.21
C ALA A 633 -16.59 5.19 -23.17
N LEU A 634 -15.82 5.28 -24.27
CA LEU A 634 -16.16 6.17 -25.39
C LEU A 634 -17.41 5.64 -26.08
N PRO A 635 -18.38 6.48 -26.49
CA PRO A 635 -19.71 6.10 -26.98
C PRO A 635 -19.72 5.01 -28.06
#